data_AF-A0A0C3KRL5-F1
#
_entry.id   AF-A0A0C3KRL5-F1
#
_cell.length_a   1.000
_cell.length_b   1.000
_cell.length_c   1.000
_cell.angle_alpha   90.00
_cell.angle_beta   90.00
_cell.angle_gamma   90.00
#
_symmetry.space_group_name_H-M   'P 1'
#
loop_
_entity.id
_entity.type
_entity.pdbx_description
1 polymer ?
#
loop_
_entity_poly.entity_id
_entity_poly.type
_entity_poly.pdbx_seq_one_letter_code
_entity_poly.pdbx_strand_id
1 'polypeptide(L)'
;MSRAHPHKWYDELLAGDLLAEYDLALWELDPDRQQAFMHGKAALTPSEAAKHITSEQRKHPMAIGRPFEPTGPPISIYHTVFSKFKTLIEAPNAAPPEDVVTAFHLIQAAAKVYLNENARLRSIRPLLETLLKRQMPRLPAGYSFDPDDVALYDAPVGSVPLLVMEAKNEIGAGGSDPDIQGAFSFRKMRVEEDSPISEVPNVCCCPSFVLPVAGPHITIHGAIFADQFIVQPLTETLGLANFPNPFERSQYIAKIMVALRHCLEALEKFYSGLTPAHIPQRANFSPIFREYYVRDGKKVALTYTGPNLLPDRAGQAMFNARAKRLDDEEGISVKVKFTPQYREAAHALLAARDLAPRLHHCEKLKDGWTVVVMDSVDGRDMESAKQSSLPESALEDIENAIHALHGAGWVFGDLRPPNIMLCERDIAGSGTRKGAMLVDFDWAGMKTSNGILRH
;
A
#
# COMPACT_ATOMS: atom_id res chain seq x y z
N MET A 1 -37.14 12.23 -40.80
CA MET A 1 -36.17 11.12 -40.85
C MET A 1 -35.95 10.64 -39.42
N SER A 2 -36.10 9.33 -39.24
CA SER A 2 -36.45 8.62 -38.01
C SER A 2 -35.34 8.60 -36.95
N ARG A 3 -35.72 8.73 -35.68
CA ARG A 3 -34.92 8.37 -34.49
C ARG A 3 -34.92 6.85 -34.33
N ALA A 4 -33.75 6.23 -34.30
CA ALA A 4 -33.60 4.82 -33.94
C ALA A 4 -33.13 4.70 -32.47
N HIS A 5 -33.96 4.07 -31.65
CA HIS A 5 -33.61 3.55 -30.33
C HIS A 5 -32.74 2.29 -30.46
N PRO A 6 -31.75 2.07 -29.58
CA PRO A 6 -31.20 0.74 -29.35
C PRO A 6 -31.58 0.25 -27.94
N HIS A 7 -32.78 -0.32 -27.81
CA HIS A 7 -33.10 -1.28 -26.74
C HIS A 7 -33.38 -2.61 -27.43
N LYS A 8 -32.36 -3.47 -27.53
CA LYS A 8 -32.53 -4.87 -27.97
C LYS A 8 -31.38 -5.82 -27.59
N TRP A 9 -30.66 -5.49 -26.52
CA TRP A 9 -29.62 -6.37 -25.94
C TRP A 9 -29.87 -6.66 -24.45
N TYR A 10 -31.04 -6.32 -23.92
CA TYR A 10 -31.34 -6.41 -22.48
C TYR A 10 -32.29 -7.56 -22.11
N ASP A 11 -33.00 -8.17 -23.08
CA ASP A 11 -34.12 -9.07 -22.77
C ASP A 11 -33.84 -10.57 -23.02
N GLU A 12 -32.61 -10.96 -23.39
CA GLU A 12 -32.26 -12.38 -23.64
C GLU A 12 -31.25 -12.98 -22.65
N LEU A 13 -30.95 -12.30 -21.53
CA LEU A 13 -30.12 -12.83 -20.43
C LEU A 13 -30.93 -13.39 -19.24
N LEU A 14 -32.27 -13.31 -19.29
CA LEU A 14 -33.19 -13.62 -18.18
C LEU A 14 -33.41 -15.12 -17.88
N ALA A 15 -32.45 -15.98 -18.23
CA ALA A 15 -32.51 -17.43 -17.95
C ALA A 15 -31.36 -17.95 -17.05
N GLY A 16 -30.51 -17.05 -16.51
CA GLY A 16 -29.39 -17.40 -15.61
C GLY A 16 -29.34 -16.60 -14.29
N ASP A 17 -30.38 -15.84 -13.97
CA ASP A 17 -30.28 -14.61 -13.16
C ASP A 17 -30.09 -14.73 -11.66
N LEU A 18 -30.10 -15.91 -11.05
CA LEU A 18 -29.85 -16.00 -9.60
C LEU A 18 -28.36 -16.01 -9.22
N LEU A 19 -27.46 -16.41 -10.12
CA LEU A 19 -26.01 -16.37 -9.89
C LEU A 19 -25.39 -15.05 -10.37
N ALA A 20 -25.90 -14.48 -11.48
CA ALA A 20 -25.39 -13.22 -12.03
C ALA A 20 -25.78 -12.00 -11.18
N GLU A 21 -27.00 -11.94 -10.62
CA GLU A 21 -27.37 -10.89 -9.67
C GLU A 21 -26.61 -11.02 -8.33
N TYR A 22 -26.28 -12.25 -7.92
CA TYR A 22 -25.43 -12.48 -6.74
C TYR A 22 -23.99 -12.00 -6.99
N ASP A 23 -23.38 -12.36 -8.12
CA ASP A 23 -22.05 -11.85 -8.49
C ASP A 23 -22.07 -10.31 -8.60
N LEU A 24 -23.05 -9.70 -9.26
CA LEU A 24 -23.15 -8.24 -9.37
C LEU A 24 -23.23 -7.53 -8.01
N ALA A 25 -24.01 -8.06 -7.05
CA ALA A 25 -24.11 -7.50 -5.70
C ALA A 25 -22.83 -7.70 -4.85
N LEU A 26 -22.02 -8.72 -5.15
CA LEU A 26 -20.78 -9.04 -4.42
C LEU A 26 -19.63 -8.08 -4.74
N TRP A 27 -19.63 -7.49 -5.93
CA TRP A 27 -18.57 -6.58 -6.40
C TRP A 27 -18.93 -5.09 -6.28
N GLU A 28 -20.18 -4.74 -5.99
CA GLU A 28 -20.62 -3.36 -5.72
C GLU A 28 -19.99 -2.73 -4.45
N LEU A 29 -19.43 -3.55 -3.54
CA LEU A 29 -18.85 -3.08 -2.27
C LEU A 29 -17.47 -2.39 -2.42
N ASP A 30 -16.74 -2.65 -3.51
CA ASP A 30 -15.43 -2.06 -3.76
C ASP A 30 -15.11 -1.92 -5.27
N PRO A 31 -15.64 -0.87 -5.93
CA PRO A 31 -15.47 -0.68 -7.37
C PRO A 31 -14.01 -0.48 -7.77
N ASP A 32 -13.17 0.14 -6.92
CA ASP A 32 -11.76 0.39 -7.22
C ASP A 32 -10.98 -0.93 -7.26
N ARG A 33 -11.20 -1.80 -6.24
CA ARG A 33 -10.59 -3.13 -6.20
C ARG A 33 -11.01 -3.99 -7.38
N GLN A 34 -12.30 -3.97 -7.73
CA GLN A 34 -12.81 -4.69 -8.89
C GLN A 34 -12.18 -4.18 -10.19
N GLN A 35 -12.10 -2.87 -10.36
CA GLN A 35 -11.48 -2.27 -11.53
C GLN A 35 -10.00 -2.66 -11.64
N ALA A 36 -9.25 -2.62 -10.53
CA ALA A 36 -7.86 -3.06 -10.49
C ALA A 36 -7.71 -4.55 -10.88
N PHE A 37 -8.62 -5.41 -10.41
CA PHE A 37 -8.67 -6.82 -10.78
C PHE A 37 -8.90 -7.01 -12.28
N MET A 38 -9.89 -6.31 -12.85
CA MET A 38 -10.21 -6.37 -14.28
C MET A 38 -9.07 -5.82 -15.15
N HIS A 39 -8.40 -4.74 -14.73
CA HIS A 39 -7.18 -4.26 -15.37
C HIS A 39 -6.09 -5.33 -15.36
N GLY A 40 -5.91 -6.05 -14.25
CA GLY A 40 -4.99 -7.19 -14.17
C GLY A 40 -5.32 -8.30 -15.17
N LYS A 41 -6.61 -8.64 -15.35
CA LYS A 41 -7.04 -9.64 -16.34
C LYS A 41 -6.77 -9.18 -17.77
N ALA A 42 -7.10 -7.93 -18.09
CA ALA A 42 -6.92 -7.36 -19.43
C ALA A 42 -5.45 -7.05 -19.78
N ALA A 43 -4.58 -6.95 -18.78
CA ALA A 43 -3.16 -6.68 -18.96
C ALA A 43 -2.44 -7.70 -19.85
N LEU A 44 -1.41 -7.23 -20.56
CA LEU A 44 -0.46 -8.07 -21.28
C LEU A 44 0.26 -9.06 -20.33
N THR A 45 0.92 -10.06 -20.92
CA THR A 45 1.83 -10.92 -20.14
C THR A 45 2.93 -10.07 -19.48
N PRO A 46 3.46 -10.46 -18.31
CA PRO A 46 4.39 -9.62 -17.55
C PRO A 46 5.60 -9.12 -18.33
N SER A 47 6.22 -9.98 -19.16
CA SER A 47 7.34 -9.60 -20.03
C SER A 47 6.94 -8.53 -21.07
N GLU A 48 5.81 -8.69 -21.76
CA GLU A 48 5.34 -7.73 -22.77
C GLU A 48 4.86 -6.42 -22.12
N ALA A 49 4.16 -6.51 -21.00
CA ALA A 49 3.76 -5.37 -20.18
C ALA A 49 4.99 -4.53 -19.76
N ALA A 50 6.07 -5.18 -19.29
CA ALA A 50 7.29 -4.50 -18.86
C ALA A 50 8.03 -3.82 -20.01
N LYS A 51 8.03 -4.39 -21.23
CA LYS A 51 8.57 -3.74 -22.45
C LYS A 51 7.78 -2.49 -22.85
N HIS A 52 6.50 -2.43 -22.50
CA HIS A 52 5.57 -1.37 -22.89
C HIS A 52 5.01 -0.58 -21.69
N ILE A 53 5.82 -0.42 -20.64
CA ILE A 53 5.41 0.15 -19.34
C ILE A 53 4.53 1.41 -19.45
N THR A 54 4.89 2.38 -20.29
CA THR A 54 4.13 3.64 -20.42
C THR A 54 2.72 3.41 -20.97
N SER A 55 2.58 2.54 -21.97
CA SER A 55 1.28 2.20 -22.55
C SER A 55 0.46 1.35 -21.58
N GLU A 56 1.13 0.39 -20.95
CA GLU A 56 0.50 -0.51 -20.00
C GLU A 56 -0.01 0.22 -18.76
N GLN A 57 0.80 1.07 -18.12
CA GLN A 57 0.39 1.86 -16.95
C GLN A 57 -0.74 2.85 -17.26
N ARG A 58 -0.89 3.29 -18.51
CA ARG A 58 -2.03 4.13 -18.93
C ARG A 58 -3.33 3.34 -19.07
N LYS A 59 -3.25 2.07 -19.48
CA LYS A 59 -4.42 1.22 -19.75
C LYS A 59 -4.83 0.39 -18.53
N HIS A 60 -3.84 -0.11 -17.81
CA HIS A 60 -3.97 -1.06 -16.71
C HIS A 60 -3.03 -0.61 -15.57
N PRO A 61 -3.33 0.52 -14.90
CA PRO A 61 -2.46 1.11 -13.89
C PRO A 61 -2.20 0.17 -12.71
N MET A 62 -1.03 0.32 -12.11
CA MET A 62 -0.62 -0.35 -10.89
C MET A 62 0.36 0.54 -10.11
N ALA A 63 0.23 0.58 -8.78
CA ALA A 63 1.08 1.38 -7.91
C ALA A 63 2.47 0.73 -7.75
N ILE A 64 3.37 1.05 -8.68
CA ILE A 64 4.77 0.60 -8.70
C ILE A 64 5.77 1.76 -8.65
N GLY A 65 5.29 2.98 -8.44
CA GLY A 65 6.09 4.21 -8.40
C GLY A 65 6.63 4.67 -9.76
N ARG A 66 6.13 4.08 -10.86
CA ARG A 66 6.47 4.46 -12.24
C ARG A 66 5.21 4.39 -13.12
N PRO A 67 4.67 5.52 -13.60
CA PRO A 67 5.14 6.92 -13.44
C PRO A 67 5.09 7.41 -11.98
N PHE A 68 5.58 8.63 -11.72
CA PHE A 68 5.75 9.16 -10.36
C PHE A 68 4.47 9.18 -9.52
N GLU A 69 3.30 9.34 -10.14
CA GLU A 69 2.03 9.50 -9.45
C GLU A 69 1.55 8.21 -8.74
N PRO A 70 1.39 7.04 -9.41
CA PRO A 70 0.90 5.82 -8.77
C PRO A 70 1.99 5.12 -7.94
N THR A 71 2.14 5.53 -6.68
CA THR A 71 3.02 4.86 -5.69
C THR A 71 2.23 4.06 -4.66
N GLY A 72 0.96 4.41 -4.47
CA GLY A 72 0.08 3.82 -3.47
C GLY A 72 0.51 4.12 -2.03
N PRO A 73 -0.38 3.84 -1.06
CA PRO A 73 -0.01 3.88 0.35
C PRO A 73 1.09 2.87 0.71
N PRO A 74 1.81 3.08 1.81
CA PRO A 74 2.86 2.16 2.25
C PRO A 74 2.28 0.77 2.53
N ILE A 75 2.85 -0.27 1.93
CA ILE A 75 2.35 -1.64 2.10
C ILE A 75 2.37 -2.13 3.56
N SER A 76 3.20 -1.51 4.41
CA SER A 76 3.27 -1.83 5.85
C SER A 76 1.99 -1.49 6.62
N ILE A 77 1.15 -0.56 6.14
CA ILE A 77 -0.14 -0.29 6.77
C ILE A 77 -1.15 -1.41 6.54
N TYR A 78 -0.90 -2.33 5.59
CA TYR A 78 -1.78 -3.45 5.26
C TYR A 78 -1.28 -4.79 5.78
N HIS A 79 0.03 -4.95 6.02
CA HIS A 79 0.54 -6.18 6.59
C HIS A 79 1.86 -5.97 7.36
N THR A 80 1.92 -6.50 8.58
CA THR A 80 3.06 -6.32 9.50
C THR A 80 4.35 -6.95 9.02
N VAL A 81 4.30 -7.91 8.10
CA VAL A 81 5.49 -8.60 7.57
C VAL A 81 6.50 -7.63 6.96
N PHE A 82 6.02 -6.54 6.35
CA PHE A 82 6.88 -5.57 5.69
C PHE A 82 7.61 -4.69 6.71
N SER A 83 6.93 -4.26 7.79
CA SER A 83 7.58 -3.59 8.92
C SER A 83 8.55 -4.54 9.65
N LYS A 84 8.19 -5.82 9.77
CA LYS A 84 9.06 -6.86 10.33
C LYS A 84 10.34 -7.00 9.51
N PHE A 85 10.24 -7.06 8.17
CA PHE A 85 11.40 -7.13 7.28
C PHE A 85 12.33 -5.93 7.48
N LYS A 86 11.79 -4.70 7.42
CA LYS A 86 12.57 -3.46 7.65
C LYS A 86 13.26 -3.46 9.01
N THR A 87 12.54 -3.84 10.06
CA THR A 87 13.11 -3.94 11.43
C THR A 87 14.27 -4.95 11.49
N LEU A 88 14.13 -6.10 10.83
CA LEU A 88 15.16 -7.15 10.86
C LEU A 88 16.43 -6.75 10.10
N ILE A 89 16.32 -6.05 8.97
CA ILE A 89 17.49 -5.61 8.21
C ILE A 89 18.22 -4.43 8.86
N GLU A 90 17.53 -3.66 9.70
CA GLU A 90 18.14 -2.57 10.50
C GLU A 90 18.73 -3.06 11.83
N ALA A 91 18.18 -4.13 12.40
CA ALA A 91 18.63 -4.67 13.69
C ALA A 91 20.14 -5.01 13.68
N PRO A 92 20.89 -4.83 14.78
CA PRO A 92 22.33 -5.07 14.83
C PRO A 92 22.74 -6.57 14.79
N ASN A 93 21.78 -7.47 14.55
CA ASN A 93 21.99 -8.91 14.60
C ASN A 93 22.86 -9.39 13.43
N ALA A 94 23.82 -10.24 13.73
CA ALA A 94 24.60 -10.97 12.74
C ALA A 94 23.79 -12.14 12.17
N ALA A 95 23.99 -12.45 10.88
CA ALA A 95 23.48 -13.67 10.28
C ALA A 95 24.25 -14.90 10.80
N PRO A 96 23.64 -16.10 10.79
CA PRO A 96 24.34 -17.35 11.10
C PRO A 96 25.57 -17.55 10.19
N PRO A 97 26.70 -18.07 10.70
CA PRO A 97 27.94 -18.22 9.91
C PRO A 97 27.76 -19.02 8.61
N GLU A 98 26.95 -20.07 8.63
CA GLU A 98 26.62 -20.88 7.45
C GLU A 98 25.88 -20.08 6.37
N ASP A 99 25.02 -19.15 6.78
CA ASP A 99 24.32 -18.26 5.87
C ASP A 99 25.27 -17.21 5.28
N VAL A 100 26.26 -16.75 6.05
CA VAL A 100 27.33 -15.87 5.53
C VAL A 100 28.16 -16.58 4.47
N VAL A 101 28.52 -17.86 4.68
CA VAL A 101 29.24 -18.67 3.70
C VAL A 101 28.40 -18.88 2.43
N THR A 102 27.11 -19.22 2.56
CA THR A 102 26.24 -19.37 1.38
C THR A 102 26.05 -18.04 0.65
N ALA A 103 25.93 -16.92 1.38
CA ALA A 103 25.86 -15.59 0.76
C ALA A 103 27.16 -15.22 0.02
N PHE A 104 28.32 -15.62 0.54
CA PHE A 104 29.59 -15.47 -0.18
C PHE A 104 29.58 -16.26 -1.49
N HIS A 105 29.15 -17.52 -1.48
CA HIS A 105 29.00 -18.32 -2.69
C HIS A 105 27.98 -17.70 -3.67
N LEU A 106 26.90 -17.12 -3.15
CA LEU A 106 25.91 -16.40 -3.97
C LEU A 106 26.56 -15.20 -4.68
N ILE A 107 27.35 -14.41 -3.97
CA ILE A 107 28.11 -13.29 -4.56
C ILE A 107 29.06 -13.80 -5.65
N GLN A 108 29.81 -14.88 -5.39
CA GLN A 108 30.69 -15.47 -6.39
C GLN A 108 29.93 -15.99 -7.62
N ALA A 109 28.78 -16.62 -7.44
CA ALA A 109 27.95 -17.12 -8.53
C ALA A 109 27.33 -15.97 -9.32
N ALA A 110 26.79 -14.95 -8.67
CA ALA A 110 26.15 -13.80 -9.31
C ALA A 110 27.15 -12.95 -10.09
N ALA A 111 28.39 -12.81 -9.61
CA ALA A 111 29.45 -12.03 -10.27
C ALA A 111 30.05 -12.70 -11.52
N LYS A 112 29.75 -13.98 -11.78
CA LYS A 112 30.19 -14.64 -13.02
C LYS A 112 29.41 -14.12 -14.23
N VAL A 113 30.08 -14.15 -15.38
CA VAL A 113 29.47 -13.85 -16.68
C VAL A 113 28.96 -15.16 -17.29
N TYR A 114 27.70 -15.18 -17.68
CA TYR A 114 27.04 -16.34 -18.26
C TYR A 114 26.64 -16.11 -19.70
N LEU A 115 26.69 -17.17 -20.51
CA LEU A 115 26.28 -17.15 -21.92
C LEU A 115 24.79 -16.80 -22.10
N ASN A 116 23.95 -17.18 -21.14
CA ASN A 116 22.51 -16.92 -21.16
C ASN A 116 21.91 -16.95 -19.75
N GLU A 117 20.68 -16.44 -19.66
CA GLU A 117 19.89 -16.32 -18.43
C GLU A 117 19.68 -17.66 -17.72
N ASN A 118 19.36 -18.72 -18.46
CA ASN A 118 19.21 -20.06 -17.91
C ASN A 118 20.47 -20.58 -17.21
N ALA A 119 21.66 -20.32 -17.76
CA ALA A 119 22.92 -20.73 -17.14
C ALA A 119 23.21 -19.95 -15.86
N ARG A 120 22.86 -18.65 -15.81
CA ARG A 120 22.92 -17.83 -14.60
C ARG A 120 21.97 -18.38 -13.53
N LEU A 121 20.70 -18.57 -13.87
CA LEU A 121 19.66 -19.07 -12.97
C LEU A 121 20.04 -20.41 -12.33
N ARG A 122 20.51 -21.37 -13.13
CA ARG A 122 21.00 -22.67 -12.62
C ARG A 122 22.14 -22.54 -11.60
N SER A 123 22.91 -21.46 -11.65
CA SER A 123 24.04 -21.23 -10.76
C SER A 123 23.65 -20.50 -9.48
N ILE A 124 22.69 -19.58 -9.54
CA ILE A 124 22.28 -18.76 -8.38
C ILE A 124 21.11 -19.38 -7.60
N ARG A 125 20.18 -20.07 -8.26
CA ARG A 125 18.95 -20.59 -7.64
C ARG A 125 19.23 -21.51 -6.44
N PRO A 126 20.13 -22.51 -6.51
CA PRO A 126 20.37 -23.39 -5.36
C PRO A 126 20.86 -22.63 -4.10
N LEU A 127 21.59 -21.52 -4.30
CA LEU A 127 22.11 -20.70 -3.22
C LEU A 127 21.01 -19.83 -2.61
N LEU A 128 20.13 -19.27 -3.44
CA LEU A 128 18.92 -18.57 -2.99
C LEU A 128 17.99 -19.52 -2.23
N GLU A 129 17.72 -20.72 -2.75
CA GLU A 129 16.88 -21.72 -2.09
C GLU A 129 17.46 -22.15 -0.73
N THR A 130 18.79 -22.31 -0.65
CA THR A 130 19.49 -22.62 0.60
C THR A 130 19.34 -21.46 1.60
N LEU A 131 19.54 -20.22 1.17
CA LEU A 131 19.41 -19.03 2.02
C LEU A 131 17.96 -18.76 2.45
N LEU A 132 16.97 -19.11 1.64
CA LEU A 132 15.55 -18.90 1.94
C LEU A 132 14.89 -20.12 2.58
N LYS A 133 15.62 -21.24 2.65
CA LYS A 133 15.14 -22.56 3.11
C LYS A 133 13.85 -22.99 2.41
N ARG A 134 13.73 -22.67 1.12
CA ARG A 134 12.53 -22.89 0.30
C ARG A 134 12.94 -23.28 -1.10
N GLN A 135 12.18 -24.19 -1.70
CA GLN A 135 12.29 -24.46 -3.12
C GLN A 135 11.63 -23.33 -3.90
N MET A 136 12.22 -22.98 -5.03
CA MET A 136 11.73 -21.95 -5.92
C MET A 136 11.58 -22.57 -7.32
N PRO A 137 10.58 -23.44 -7.53
CA PRO A 137 10.33 -24.00 -8.85
C PRO A 137 9.72 -22.95 -9.80
N ARG A 138 9.65 -23.31 -11.08
CA ARG A 138 8.78 -22.63 -12.04
C ARG A 138 7.31 -22.81 -11.68
N LEU A 139 6.45 -21.97 -12.26
CA LEU A 139 5.01 -22.10 -12.05
C LEU A 139 4.50 -23.47 -12.55
N PRO A 140 3.49 -24.04 -11.86
CA PRO A 140 2.75 -25.18 -12.38
C PRO A 140 2.10 -24.88 -13.73
N ALA A 141 1.74 -25.93 -14.49
CA ALA A 141 0.92 -25.76 -15.68
C ALA A 141 -0.44 -25.10 -15.33
N GLY A 142 -0.94 -24.23 -16.22
CA GLY A 142 -2.23 -23.55 -16.05
C GLY A 142 -2.16 -22.02 -16.07
N TYR A 143 -0.96 -21.44 -15.98
CA TYR A 143 -0.77 -19.99 -16.13
C TYR A 143 -0.48 -19.60 -17.58
N SER A 144 -1.01 -18.46 -18.03
CA SER A 144 -0.71 -17.88 -19.36
C SER A 144 0.69 -17.27 -19.50
N PHE A 145 1.49 -17.29 -18.43
CA PHE A 145 2.85 -16.75 -18.36
C PHE A 145 3.71 -17.58 -17.39
N ASP A 146 5.03 -17.43 -17.48
CA ASP A 146 6.00 -18.17 -16.66
C ASP A 146 7.02 -17.16 -16.08
N PRO A 147 6.91 -16.78 -14.79
CA PRO A 147 8.00 -16.10 -14.10
C PRO A 147 9.18 -17.06 -13.93
N ASP A 148 10.39 -16.53 -13.76
CA ASP A 148 11.58 -17.38 -13.71
C ASP A 148 11.55 -18.41 -12.58
N ASP A 149 11.13 -17.98 -11.38
CA ASP A 149 10.91 -18.85 -10.22
C ASP A 149 9.89 -18.29 -9.22
N VAL A 150 9.23 -19.16 -8.47
CA VAL A 150 8.24 -18.79 -7.43
C VAL A 150 8.39 -19.68 -6.19
N ALA A 151 8.38 -19.08 -5.01
CA ALA A 151 8.19 -19.83 -3.76
C ALA A 151 6.69 -19.93 -3.46
N LEU A 152 6.10 -21.08 -3.78
CA LEU A 152 4.70 -21.39 -3.50
C LEU A 152 4.55 -22.04 -2.12
N TYR A 153 3.40 -21.77 -1.49
CA TYR A 153 2.97 -22.44 -0.27
C TYR A 153 1.53 -22.88 -0.39
N ASP A 154 1.25 -24.15 -0.08
CA ASP A 154 -0.10 -24.69 -0.11
C ASP A 154 -0.80 -24.40 1.22
N ALA A 155 -1.69 -23.40 1.21
CA ALA A 155 -2.48 -22.99 2.35
C ALA A 155 -3.92 -23.57 2.26
N PRO A 156 -4.70 -23.54 3.36
CA PRO A 156 -6.11 -23.93 3.32
C PRO A 156 -6.95 -23.16 2.29
N VAL A 157 -6.51 -21.95 1.96
CA VAL A 157 -7.14 -21.03 0.99
C VAL A 157 -6.69 -21.22 -0.45
N GLY A 158 -5.84 -22.21 -0.71
CA GLY A 158 -5.24 -22.47 -2.02
C GLY A 158 -3.72 -22.28 -2.00
N SER A 159 -3.08 -22.47 -3.16
CA SER A 159 -1.65 -22.23 -3.30
C SER A 159 -1.39 -20.72 -3.27
N VAL A 160 -0.34 -20.25 -2.60
CA VAL A 160 -0.03 -18.81 -2.48
C VAL A 160 1.42 -18.53 -2.87
N PRO A 161 1.69 -17.50 -3.69
CA PRO A 161 3.05 -17.09 -3.96
C PRO A 161 3.57 -16.26 -2.80
N LEU A 162 4.49 -16.82 -2.01
CA LEU A 162 5.18 -16.08 -0.96
C LEU A 162 6.24 -15.15 -1.56
N LEU A 163 6.90 -15.60 -2.64
CA LEU A 163 7.95 -14.88 -3.36
C LEU A 163 7.81 -15.14 -4.86
N VAL A 164 7.86 -14.08 -5.66
CA VAL A 164 7.96 -14.15 -7.13
C VAL A 164 9.31 -13.63 -7.57
N MET A 165 10.05 -14.38 -8.38
CA MET A 165 11.36 -13.99 -8.88
C MET A 165 11.32 -13.77 -10.39
N GLU A 166 11.93 -12.68 -10.84
CA GLU A 166 12.18 -12.39 -12.25
C GLU A 166 13.65 -12.05 -12.41
N ALA A 167 14.32 -12.70 -13.33
CA ALA A 167 15.75 -12.60 -13.55
C ALA A 167 16.06 -12.16 -14.97
N LYS A 168 17.15 -11.40 -15.10
CA LYS A 168 17.79 -11.08 -16.37
C LYS A 168 19.26 -11.44 -16.31
N ASN A 169 19.80 -11.89 -17.45
CA ASN A 169 21.21 -12.26 -17.53
C ASN A 169 22.15 -11.10 -17.15
N GLU A 170 21.81 -9.87 -17.53
CA GLU A 170 22.52 -8.64 -17.16
C GLU A 170 21.53 -7.46 -17.13
N ILE A 171 21.94 -6.33 -16.55
CA ILE A 171 21.20 -5.07 -16.69
C ILE A 171 21.11 -4.71 -18.18
N GLY A 172 19.89 -4.45 -18.66
CA GLY A 172 19.61 -4.14 -20.06
C GLY A 172 19.46 -5.36 -20.98
N ALA A 173 19.64 -6.58 -20.47
CA ALA A 173 19.35 -7.81 -21.22
C ALA A 173 17.84 -8.13 -21.22
N GLY A 174 17.37 -8.84 -22.26
CA GLY A 174 15.99 -9.33 -22.34
C GLY A 174 14.92 -8.30 -22.71
N GLY A 175 15.27 -7.01 -22.80
CA GLY A 175 14.39 -5.95 -23.28
C GLY A 175 13.33 -5.48 -22.26
N SER A 176 13.32 -6.01 -21.06
CA SER A 176 12.44 -5.61 -19.95
C SER A 176 13.23 -5.41 -18.66
N ASP A 177 12.70 -4.54 -17.81
CA ASP A 177 13.18 -4.29 -16.45
C ASP A 177 12.62 -5.37 -15.51
N PRO A 178 13.45 -6.20 -14.84
CA PRO A 178 12.97 -7.27 -13.98
C PRO A 178 12.21 -6.75 -12.75
N ASP A 179 12.45 -5.50 -12.31
CA ASP A 179 11.67 -4.91 -11.21
C ASP A 179 10.19 -4.76 -11.63
N ILE A 180 9.98 -4.24 -12.84
CA ILE A 180 8.66 -4.01 -13.42
C ILE A 180 8.01 -5.32 -13.83
N GLN A 181 8.77 -6.23 -14.45
CA GLN A 181 8.28 -7.55 -14.84
C GLN A 181 7.81 -8.32 -13.60
N GLY A 182 8.57 -8.29 -12.49
CA GLY A 182 8.20 -8.99 -11.26
C GLY A 182 6.94 -8.46 -10.61
N ALA A 183 6.75 -7.13 -10.62
CA ALA A 183 5.51 -6.52 -10.16
C ALA A 183 4.30 -6.96 -11.01
N PHE A 184 4.44 -7.01 -12.34
CA PHE A 184 3.39 -7.50 -13.23
C PHE A 184 3.13 -9.00 -13.10
N SER A 185 4.16 -9.81 -12.84
CA SER A 185 4.01 -11.23 -12.53
C SER A 185 3.20 -11.43 -11.26
N PHE A 186 3.50 -10.70 -10.18
CA PHE A 186 2.67 -10.70 -8.97
C PHE A 186 1.21 -10.38 -9.29
N ARG A 187 0.93 -9.28 -10.02
CA ARG A 187 -0.43 -8.90 -10.40
C ARG A 187 -1.12 -10.03 -11.18
N LYS A 188 -0.47 -10.55 -12.21
CA LYS A 188 -1.06 -11.55 -13.11
C LYS A 188 -1.35 -12.87 -12.39
N MET A 189 -0.48 -13.28 -11.47
CA MET A 189 -0.72 -14.46 -10.61
C MET A 189 -1.98 -14.34 -9.75
N ARG A 190 -2.42 -13.12 -9.42
CA ARG A 190 -3.58 -12.88 -8.53
C ARG A 190 -4.92 -12.78 -9.25
N VAL A 191 -4.92 -12.70 -10.58
CA VAL A 191 -6.13 -12.43 -11.39
C VAL A 191 -6.44 -13.52 -12.41
N GLU A 192 -5.55 -14.52 -12.55
CA GLU A 192 -5.74 -15.64 -13.46
C GLU A 192 -6.88 -16.56 -12.98
N GLU A 193 -7.89 -16.80 -13.82
CA GLU A 193 -9.14 -17.50 -13.44
C GLU A 193 -8.94 -18.99 -13.17
N ASP A 194 -8.16 -19.68 -14.00
CA ASP A 194 -7.91 -21.12 -13.91
C ASP A 194 -6.75 -21.49 -12.95
N SER A 195 -6.34 -20.53 -12.12
CA SER A 195 -5.22 -20.70 -11.20
C SER A 195 -5.67 -21.35 -9.89
N PRO A 196 -4.84 -22.24 -9.29
CA PRO A 196 -5.07 -22.79 -7.94
C PRO A 196 -5.03 -21.76 -6.79
N ILE A 197 -5.00 -20.46 -7.12
CA ILE A 197 -4.82 -19.30 -6.21
C ILE A 197 -6.06 -18.37 -6.24
N SER A 198 -7.11 -18.73 -6.99
CA SER A 198 -8.21 -17.83 -7.39
C SER A 198 -9.03 -17.22 -6.25
N GLU A 199 -9.13 -17.88 -5.08
CA GLU A 199 -9.94 -17.38 -3.95
C GLU A 199 -9.17 -16.58 -2.90
N VAL A 200 -7.84 -16.61 -2.93
CA VAL A 200 -6.97 -15.91 -1.94
C VAL A 200 -7.24 -14.40 -1.88
N PRO A 201 -7.52 -13.69 -3.00
CA PRO A 201 -7.88 -12.28 -2.97
C PRO A 201 -9.16 -11.95 -2.17
N ASN A 202 -10.02 -12.92 -1.87
CA ASN A 202 -11.25 -12.65 -1.12
C ASN A 202 -10.99 -12.55 0.40
N VAL A 203 -9.93 -13.21 0.87
CA VAL A 203 -9.69 -13.42 2.30
C VAL A 203 -8.57 -12.54 2.87
N CYS A 204 -7.78 -11.88 2.02
CA CYS A 204 -6.70 -11.00 2.47
C CYS A 204 -6.23 -9.99 1.41
N CYS A 205 -5.27 -9.13 1.78
CA CYS A 205 -4.55 -8.24 0.87
C CYS A 205 -3.43 -8.93 0.07
N CYS A 206 -3.33 -10.26 0.07
CA CYS A 206 -2.36 -11.03 -0.70
C CYS A 206 -0.88 -10.61 -0.51
N PRO A 207 -0.37 -10.46 0.72
CA PRO A 207 1.01 -10.03 0.94
C PRO A 207 2.00 -11.04 0.37
N SER A 208 2.92 -10.56 -0.47
CA SER A 208 3.99 -11.34 -1.11
C SER A 208 5.27 -10.52 -1.17
N PHE A 209 6.39 -11.19 -1.42
CA PHE A 209 7.64 -10.55 -1.82
C PHE A 209 7.86 -10.72 -3.33
N VAL A 210 8.60 -9.79 -3.92
CA VAL A 210 9.10 -9.90 -5.30
C VAL A 210 10.62 -9.72 -5.27
N LEU A 211 11.35 -10.62 -5.92
CA LEU A 211 12.81 -10.64 -6.01
C LEU A 211 13.25 -10.48 -7.46
N PRO A 212 13.48 -9.24 -7.92
CA PRO A 212 14.11 -9.00 -9.20
C PRO A 212 15.61 -9.29 -9.14
N VAL A 213 16.15 -9.84 -10.22
CA VAL A 213 17.58 -10.15 -10.40
C VAL A 213 18.03 -9.62 -11.76
N ALA A 214 19.12 -8.86 -11.81
CA ALA A 214 19.74 -8.41 -13.06
C ALA A 214 21.26 -8.53 -12.97
N GLY A 215 21.83 -9.56 -13.60
CA GLY A 215 23.26 -9.82 -13.49
C GLY A 215 23.67 -10.06 -12.02
N PRO A 216 24.64 -9.31 -11.47
CA PRO A 216 25.02 -9.36 -10.07
C PRO A 216 24.22 -8.36 -9.20
N HIS A 217 22.96 -8.09 -9.50
CA HIS A 217 22.13 -7.16 -8.73
C HIS A 217 20.80 -7.81 -8.35
N ILE A 218 20.37 -7.57 -7.11
CA ILE A 218 19.04 -7.99 -6.64
C ILE A 218 18.36 -6.84 -5.90
N THR A 219 17.04 -6.82 -5.91
CA THR A 219 16.23 -5.91 -5.09
C THR A 219 15.16 -6.74 -4.37
N ILE A 220 14.74 -6.35 -3.17
CA ILE A 220 13.60 -7.00 -2.50
C ILE A 220 12.45 -6.00 -2.46
N HIS A 221 11.33 -6.36 -3.09
CA HIS A 221 10.09 -5.62 -3.03
C HIS A 221 9.07 -6.37 -2.16
N GLY A 222 8.13 -5.62 -1.59
CA GLY A 222 6.90 -6.17 -1.04
C GLY A 222 5.72 -5.83 -1.96
N ALA A 223 4.73 -6.70 -1.96
CA ALA A 223 3.58 -6.64 -2.86
C ALA A 223 2.29 -6.93 -2.12
N ILE A 224 1.22 -6.18 -2.41
CA ILE A 224 -0.13 -6.43 -1.92
C ILE A 224 -1.17 -6.13 -3.01
N PHE A 225 -2.36 -6.67 -2.81
CA PHE A 225 -3.57 -6.30 -3.53
C PHE A 225 -4.60 -5.76 -2.52
N ALA A 226 -4.75 -4.43 -2.46
CA ALA A 226 -5.76 -3.74 -1.64
C ALA A 226 -6.84 -3.13 -2.58
N ASP A 227 -7.17 -1.85 -2.45
CA ASP A 227 -8.04 -1.17 -3.44
C ASP A 227 -7.37 -1.16 -4.84
N GLN A 228 -6.04 -1.26 -4.87
CA GLN A 228 -5.22 -1.42 -6.07
C GLN A 228 -4.07 -2.39 -5.80
N PHE A 229 -3.39 -2.81 -6.86
CA PHE A 229 -2.13 -3.54 -6.75
C PHE A 229 -0.99 -2.58 -6.40
N ILE A 230 -0.26 -2.87 -5.32
CA ILE A 230 0.83 -2.02 -4.83
C ILE A 230 2.09 -2.87 -4.70
N VAL A 231 3.19 -2.45 -5.34
CA VAL A 231 4.51 -3.07 -5.21
C VAL A 231 5.53 -1.99 -4.91
N GLN A 232 6.26 -2.14 -3.81
CA GLN A 232 7.18 -1.12 -3.30
C GLN A 232 8.53 -1.73 -2.93
N PRO A 233 9.65 -1.05 -3.21
CA PRO A 233 10.97 -1.52 -2.81
C PRO A 233 11.09 -1.47 -1.29
N LEU A 234 11.62 -2.55 -0.72
CA LEU A 234 11.95 -2.68 0.70
C LEU A 234 13.45 -2.54 0.95
N THR A 235 14.26 -2.67 -0.11
CA THR A 235 15.71 -2.42 -0.10
C THR A 235 16.08 -1.53 -1.27
N GLU A 236 17.24 -0.90 -1.18
CA GLU A 236 18.02 -0.47 -2.34
C GLU A 236 18.40 -1.66 -3.24
N THR A 237 18.94 -1.36 -4.42
CA THR A 237 19.55 -2.40 -5.27
C THR A 237 20.82 -2.92 -4.63
N LEU A 238 20.80 -4.19 -4.24
CA LEU A 238 21.90 -4.88 -3.60
C LEU A 238 22.86 -5.45 -4.65
N GLY A 239 24.06 -4.88 -4.75
CA GLY A 239 25.15 -5.45 -5.54
C GLY A 239 25.69 -6.76 -4.95
N LEU A 240 25.66 -7.83 -5.72
CA LEU A 240 26.28 -9.14 -5.48
C LEU A 240 27.59 -9.26 -6.26
N ALA A 241 28.41 -8.22 -6.19
CA ALA A 241 29.71 -8.17 -6.87
C ALA A 241 30.87 -8.20 -5.87
N ASN A 242 32.05 -8.56 -6.39
CA ASN A 242 33.28 -8.63 -5.61
C ASN A 242 33.87 -7.24 -5.39
N PHE A 243 33.29 -6.47 -4.48
CA PHE A 243 33.82 -5.19 -4.04
C PHE A 243 34.87 -5.37 -2.92
N PRO A 244 35.70 -4.34 -2.64
CA PRO A 244 36.59 -4.36 -1.49
C PRO A 244 35.80 -4.69 -0.20
N ASN A 245 36.33 -5.62 0.61
CA ASN A 245 35.68 -6.23 1.78
C ASN A 245 34.55 -7.23 1.48
N PRO A 246 34.85 -8.38 0.83
CA PRO A 246 33.86 -9.39 0.51
C PRO A 246 33.19 -10.01 1.74
N PHE A 247 33.89 -10.10 2.87
CA PHE A 247 33.34 -10.68 4.10
C PHE A 247 32.20 -9.84 4.68
N GLU A 248 32.42 -8.53 4.85
CA GLU A 248 31.38 -7.62 5.32
C GLU A 248 30.18 -7.61 4.36
N ARG A 249 30.44 -7.66 3.04
CA ARG A 249 29.37 -7.76 2.04
C ARG A 249 28.57 -9.05 2.20
N SER A 250 29.23 -10.19 2.40
CA SER A 250 28.56 -11.47 2.64
C SER A 250 27.73 -11.44 3.92
N GLN A 251 28.21 -10.81 5.00
CA GLN A 251 27.43 -10.64 6.23
C GLN A 251 26.17 -9.81 5.98
N TYR A 252 26.29 -8.71 5.25
CA TYR A 252 25.15 -7.86 4.89
C TYR A 252 24.10 -8.60 4.04
N ILE A 253 24.54 -9.28 2.98
CA ILE A 253 23.64 -10.06 2.12
C ILE A 253 22.98 -11.21 2.88
N ALA A 254 23.74 -11.94 3.71
CA ALA A 254 23.20 -13.01 4.53
C ALA A 254 22.13 -12.50 5.50
N LYS A 255 22.37 -11.35 6.15
CA LYS A 255 21.40 -10.72 7.06
C LYS A 255 20.09 -10.41 6.36
N ILE A 256 20.15 -9.82 5.17
CA ILE A 256 18.96 -9.50 4.38
C ILE A 256 18.21 -10.77 3.98
N MET A 257 18.92 -11.81 3.52
CA MET A 257 18.29 -13.07 3.10
C MET A 257 17.68 -13.83 4.28
N VAL A 258 18.32 -13.81 5.44
CA VAL A 258 17.77 -14.36 6.69
C VAL A 258 16.53 -13.58 7.14
N ALA A 259 16.54 -12.25 7.00
CA ALA A 259 15.36 -11.44 7.27
C ALA A 259 14.19 -11.80 6.32
N LEU A 260 14.48 -11.98 5.02
CA LEU A 260 13.49 -12.42 4.03
C LEU A 260 12.94 -13.80 4.40
N ARG A 261 13.81 -14.77 4.71
CA ARG A 261 13.43 -16.11 5.19
C ARG A 261 12.44 -16.06 6.36
N HIS A 262 12.74 -15.30 7.42
CA HIS A 262 11.86 -15.15 8.58
C HIS A 262 10.53 -14.45 8.26
N CYS A 263 10.49 -13.66 7.20
CA CYS A 263 9.28 -13.03 6.72
C CYS A 263 8.44 -13.98 5.85
N LEU A 264 9.07 -14.81 5.02
CA LEU A 264 8.38 -15.88 4.30
C LEU A 264 7.77 -16.90 5.27
N GLU A 265 8.47 -17.29 6.33
CA GLU A 265 7.93 -18.13 7.42
C GLU A 265 6.73 -17.48 8.13
N ALA A 266 6.77 -16.16 8.31
CA ALA A 266 5.65 -15.43 8.90
C ALA A 266 4.44 -15.37 7.96
N LEU A 267 4.68 -15.27 6.65
CA LEU A 267 3.61 -15.34 5.65
C LEU A 267 2.98 -16.73 5.60
N GLU A 268 3.77 -17.80 5.66
CA GLU A 268 3.23 -19.17 5.76
C GLU A 268 2.27 -19.27 6.94
N LYS A 269 2.72 -18.89 8.14
CA LYS A 269 1.87 -18.90 9.34
C LYS A 269 0.61 -18.04 9.18
N PHE A 270 0.71 -16.89 8.53
CA PHE A 270 -0.43 -16.02 8.23
C PHE A 270 -1.43 -16.75 7.32
N TYR A 271 -0.98 -17.27 6.18
CA TYR A 271 -1.82 -17.97 5.22
C TYR A 271 -2.40 -19.28 5.77
N SER A 272 -1.67 -20.02 6.61
CA SER A 272 -2.20 -21.21 7.30
C SER A 272 -3.38 -20.89 8.21
N GLY A 273 -3.47 -19.65 8.72
CA GLY A 273 -4.51 -19.20 9.62
C GLY A 273 -5.74 -18.62 8.91
N LEU A 274 -5.75 -18.56 7.58
CA LEU A 274 -6.88 -18.05 6.81
C LEU A 274 -7.90 -19.14 6.53
N THR A 275 -9.17 -18.74 6.50
CA THR A 275 -10.29 -19.59 6.10
C THR A 275 -10.78 -19.16 4.73
N PRO A 276 -11.04 -20.09 3.79
CA PRO A 276 -11.58 -19.76 2.47
C PRO A 276 -12.88 -18.95 2.57
N ALA A 277 -13.04 -18.00 1.67
CA ALA A 277 -14.27 -17.26 1.50
C ALA A 277 -14.48 -16.95 0.02
N HIS A 278 -15.69 -17.20 -0.46
CA HIS A 278 -16.07 -16.83 -1.83
C HIS A 278 -16.32 -15.33 -1.97
N ILE A 279 -16.58 -14.64 -0.86
CA ILE A 279 -17.00 -13.25 -0.83
C ILE A 279 -15.92 -12.38 -0.18
N PRO A 280 -15.36 -11.39 -0.89
CA PRO A 280 -14.43 -10.44 -0.29
C PRO A 280 -15.12 -9.56 0.76
N GLN A 281 -14.48 -9.38 1.91
CA GLN A 281 -14.90 -8.38 2.91
C GLN A 281 -13.88 -7.25 2.94
N ARG A 282 -14.33 -5.98 3.00
CA ARG A 282 -13.44 -4.81 3.09
C ARG A 282 -12.43 -4.91 4.22
N ALA A 283 -12.84 -5.50 5.35
CA ALA A 283 -11.96 -5.77 6.48
C ALA A 283 -10.79 -6.72 6.15
N ASN A 284 -10.79 -7.47 5.06
CA ASN A 284 -9.69 -8.38 4.72
C ASN A 284 -8.52 -7.68 4.01
N PHE A 285 -8.78 -6.52 3.41
CA PHE A 285 -7.80 -5.76 2.62
C PHE A 285 -7.73 -4.28 3.00
N SER A 286 -8.38 -3.89 4.10
CA SER A 286 -8.20 -2.59 4.76
C SER A 286 -6.94 -2.56 5.63
N PRO A 287 -6.45 -1.36 6.03
CA PRO A 287 -5.31 -1.25 6.91
C PRO A 287 -5.45 -2.05 8.23
N ILE A 288 -4.31 -2.43 8.81
CA ILE A 288 -4.24 -3.27 10.02
C ILE A 288 -4.42 -2.47 11.31
N PHE A 289 -4.35 -1.14 11.26
CA PHE A 289 -4.60 -0.28 12.41
C PHE A 289 -6.12 -0.19 12.66
N ARG A 290 -6.64 -1.01 13.57
CA ARG A 290 -8.10 -1.15 13.79
C ARG A 290 -8.57 -0.79 15.17
N GLU A 291 -7.66 -0.34 16.02
CA GLU A 291 -7.99 0.00 17.39
C GLU A 291 -6.97 0.98 17.96
N TYR A 292 -7.44 1.78 18.89
CA TYR A 292 -6.60 2.63 19.73
C TYR A 292 -7.23 2.76 21.12
N TYR A 293 -6.45 3.30 22.05
CA TYR A 293 -6.90 3.54 23.42
C TYR A 293 -7.00 5.04 23.67
N VAL A 294 -8.14 5.45 24.23
CA VAL A 294 -8.32 6.83 24.71
C VAL A 294 -7.70 6.99 26.11
N ARG A 295 -7.58 8.24 26.59
CA ARG A 295 -6.89 8.58 27.85
C ARG A 295 -7.45 7.87 29.09
N ASP A 296 -8.73 7.50 29.09
CA ASP A 296 -9.37 6.77 30.19
C ASP A 296 -9.12 5.24 30.12
N GLY A 297 -8.27 4.79 29.19
CA GLY A 297 -7.89 3.39 29.01
C GLY A 297 -8.94 2.56 28.27
N LYS A 298 -10.08 3.14 27.84
CA LYS A 298 -11.05 2.39 27.04
C LYS A 298 -10.58 2.23 25.59
N LYS A 299 -10.90 1.08 25.03
CA LYS A 299 -10.61 0.72 23.65
C LYS A 299 -11.65 1.28 22.69
N VAL A 300 -11.19 1.82 21.57
CA VAL A 300 -12.02 2.23 20.43
C VAL A 300 -11.70 1.30 19.26
N ALA A 301 -12.71 0.69 18.66
CA ALA A 301 -12.59 -0.10 17.45
C ALA A 301 -12.84 0.78 16.20
N LEU A 302 -12.07 0.54 15.14
CA LEU A 302 -12.18 1.20 13.85
C LEU A 302 -12.66 0.20 12.79
N THR A 303 -13.71 0.57 12.08
CA THR A 303 -14.19 -0.16 10.90
C THR A 303 -14.06 0.72 9.67
N TYR A 304 -13.15 0.37 8.76
CA TYR A 304 -12.96 1.09 7.50
C TYR A 304 -14.17 0.90 6.58
N THR A 305 -14.70 2.00 6.04
CA THR A 305 -15.95 2.00 5.27
C THR A 305 -15.75 2.30 3.78
N GLY A 306 -14.53 2.58 3.34
CA GLY A 306 -14.23 2.90 1.95
C GLY A 306 -12.75 2.75 1.61
N PRO A 307 -12.38 2.98 0.35
CA PRO A 307 -11.01 2.84 -0.14
C PRO A 307 -10.13 4.00 0.33
N ASN A 308 -8.84 3.95 -0.02
CA ASN A 308 -7.95 5.10 0.16
C ASN A 308 -8.44 6.30 -0.67
N LEU A 309 -8.72 7.42 -0.01
CA LEU A 309 -9.18 8.67 -0.61
C LEU A 309 -8.05 9.47 -1.29
N LEU A 310 -6.79 9.08 -1.08
CA LEU A 310 -5.61 9.72 -1.65
C LEU A 310 -4.78 8.71 -2.46
N PRO A 311 -5.34 8.06 -3.50
CA PRO A 311 -4.66 6.98 -4.22
C PRO A 311 -3.42 7.46 -5.00
N ASP A 312 -3.41 8.73 -5.42
CA ASP A 312 -2.34 9.34 -6.23
C ASP A 312 -1.32 10.14 -5.40
N ARG A 313 -1.49 10.21 -4.07
CA ARG A 313 -0.55 10.94 -3.21
C ARG A 313 0.52 10.03 -2.66
N ALA A 314 1.71 10.14 -3.23
CA ALA A 314 2.90 9.52 -2.66
C ALA A 314 3.09 9.98 -1.20
N GLY A 315 3.29 9.02 -0.32
CA GLY A 315 3.60 9.29 1.07
C GLY A 315 2.39 9.68 1.94
N GLN A 316 1.16 9.57 1.47
CA GLN A 316 -0.04 9.82 2.27
C GLN A 316 -1.12 8.77 2.01
N ALA A 317 -1.91 8.45 3.02
CA ALA A 317 -3.12 7.66 2.87
C ALA A 317 -4.21 8.24 3.76
N MET A 318 -5.45 8.23 3.29
CA MET A 318 -6.60 8.68 4.09
C MET A 318 -7.79 7.78 3.84
N PHE A 319 -8.45 7.36 4.91
CA PHE A 319 -9.57 6.43 4.83
C PHE A 319 -10.77 6.97 5.61
N ASN A 320 -11.97 6.65 5.13
CA ASN A 320 -13.18 6.74 5.93
C ASN A 320 -13.26 5.54 6.88
N ALA A 321 -13.62 5.79 8.14
CA ALA A 321 -13.92 4.73 9.09
C ALA A 321 -15.04 5.13 10.07
N ARG A 322 -15.63 4.13 10.72
CA ARG A 322 -16.46 4.31 11.91
C ARG A 322 -15.63 3.95 13.14
N ALA A 323 -15.57 4.87 14.11
CA ALA A 323 -14.95 4.64 15.41
C ALA A 323 -16.05 4.37 16.44
N LYS A 324 -15.94 3.26 17.18
CA LYS A 324 -16.96 2.85 18.15
C LYS A 324 -16.31 2.27 19.41
N ARG A 325 -16.71 2.74 20.59
CA ARG A 325 -16.38 2.07 21.86
C ARG A 325 -17.35 0.93 22.12
N LEU A 326 -16.95 0.00 22.97
CA LEU A 326 -17.80 -1.14 23.32
C LEU A 326 -19.11 -0.70 24.01
N ASP A 327 -19.07 0.39 24.77
CA ASP A 327 -20.18 0.95 25.54
C ASP A 327 -21.04 1.97 24.77
N ASP A 328 -20.62 2.38 23.57
CA ASP A 328 -21.39 3.33 22.76
C ASP A 328 -22.51 2.59 21.99
N GLU A 329 -23.71 3.18 21.92
CA GLU A 329 -24.78 2.66 21.07
C GLU A 329 -24.43 2.80 19.58
N GLU A 330 -23.92 3.97 19.20
CA GLU A 330 -23.53 4.31 17.83
C GLU A 330 -22.05 4.68 17.72
N GLY A 331 -21.45 4.36 16.56
CA GLY A 331 -20.10 4.80 16.23
C GLY A 331 -20.09 6.14 15.53
N ILE A 332 -19.03 6.93 15.70
CA ILE A 332 -18.83 8.21 15.03
C ILE A 332 -18.08 8.03 13.71
N SER A 333 -18.36 8.89 12.73
CA SER A 333 -17.62 8.93 11.45
C SER A 333 -16.28 9.64 11.63
N VAL A 334 -15.19 8.98 11.27
CA VAL A 334 -13.83 9.51 11.40
C VAL A 334 -13.05 9.39 10.09
N LYS A 335 -12.02 10.22 9.96
CA LYS A 335 -10.94 10.06 8.98
C LYS A 335 -9.74 9.42 9.67
N VAL A 336 -9.15 8.41 9.04
CA VAL A 336 -7.89 7.80 9.47
C VAL A 336 -6.82 8.15 8.44
N LYS A 337 -5.85 8.98 8.84
CA LYS A 337 -4.74 9.41 8.00
C LYS A 337 -3.46 8.67 8.40
N PHE A 338 -2.69 8.24 7.40
CA PHE A 338 -1.32 7.77 7.57
C PHE A 338 -0.37 8.74 6.85
N THR A 339 0.62 9.25 7.58
CA THR A 339 1.59 10.22 7.05
C THR A 339 2.95 10.10 7.76
N PRO A 340 4.09 10.39 7.12
CA PRO A 340 5.41 10.33 7.76
C PRO A 340 5.55 11.33 8.91
N GLN A 341 4.86 12.46 8.86
CA GLN A 341 4.97 13.53 9.86
C GLN A 341 3.62 14.19 10.11
N TYR A 342 3.37 14.55 11.37
CA TYR A 342 2.14 15.22 11.77
C TYR A 342 2.36 16.11 12.99
N ARG A 343 1.73 17.28 13.04
CA ARG A 343 1.79 18.18 14.21
C ARG A 343 0.55 18.10 15.06
N GLU A 344 0.56 17.11 15.95
CA GLU A 344 -0.49 16.91 16.95
C GLU A 344 -0.81 18.18 17.73
N ALA A 345 0.21 18.89 18.25
CA ALA A 345 0.01 20.06 19.09
C ALA A 345 -0.66 21.24 18.36
N ALA A 346 -0.27 21.49 17.10
CA ALA A 346 -0.88 22.53 16.28
C ALA A 346 -2.34 22.20 15.93
N HIS A 347 -2.61 20.94 15.58
CA HIS A 347 -3.97 20.46 15.34
C HIS A 347 -4.82 20.58 16.61
N ALA A 348 -4.36 20.05 17.74
CA ALA A 348 -5.08 20.10 19.01
C ALA A 348 -5.40 21.54 19.47
N LEU A 349 -4.50 22.50 19.20
CA LEU A 349 -4.73 23.92 19.49
C LEU A 349 -5.95 24.49 18.75
N LEU A 350 -6.08 24.17 17.45
CA LEU A 350 -7.20 24.63 16.63
C LEU A 350 -8.47 23.84 16.87
N ALA A 351 -8.35 22.53 17.12
CA ALA A 351 -9.48 21.66 17.45
C ALA A 351 -10.16 22.13 18.75
N ALA A 352 -9.40 22.58 19.76
CA ALA A 352 -9.94 23.14 21.00
C ALA A 352 -10.70 24.47 20.82
N ARG A 353 -10.70 25.04 19.61
CA ARG A 353 -11.39 26.29 19.24
C ARG A 353 -12.42 26.08 18.13
N ASP A 354 -12.73 24.83 17.77
CA ASP A 354 -13.62 24.48 16.66
C ASP A 354 -13.17 25.03 15.29
N LEU A 355 -11.85 25.24 15.13
CA LEU A 355 -11.17 25.72 13.92
C LEU A 355 -10.40 24.62 13.19
N ALA A 356 -10.43 23.40 13.72
CA ALA A 356 -9.97 22.17 13.10
C ALA A 356 -10.87 21.02 13.57
N PRO A 357 -10.92 19.88 12.85
CA PRO A 357 -11.67 18.71 13.30
C PRO A 357 -11.19 18.24 14.68
N ARG A 358 -12.06 17.58 15.44
CA ARG A 358 -11.62 16.99 16.71
C ARG A 358 -10.58 15.90 16.43
N LEU A 359 -9.45 15.97 17.12
CA LEU A 359 -8.42 14.94 17.08
C LEU A 359 -8.68 13.88 18.15
N HIS A 360 -8.86 12.63 17.74
CA HIS A 360 -9.14 11.49 18.64
C HIS A 360 -7.90 10.71 19.01
N HIS A 361 -6.99 10.49 18.06
CA HIS A 361 -5.75 9.73 18.26
C HIS A 361 -4.65 10.23 17.33
N CYS A 362 -3.42 10.23 17.83
CA CYS A 362 -2.22 10.50 17.03
C CYS A 362 -1.08 9.64 17.60
N GLU A 363 -0.50 8.77 16.78
CA GLU A 363 0.54 7.84 17.22
C GLU A 363 1.61 7.64 16.15
N LYS A 364 2.87 7.65 16.58
CA LYS A 364 4.01 7.26 15.75
C LYS A 364 4.18 5.74 15.78
N LEU A 365 3.93 5.11 14.64
CA LEU A 365 4.13 3.69 14.40
C LEU A 365 5.62 3.35 14.28
N LYS A 366 5.96 2.07 14.54
CA LYS A 366 7.33 1.58 14.56
C LYS A 366 8.08 1.71 13.23
N ASP A 367 7.36 1.73 12.12
CA ASP A 367 7.91 1.82 10.76
C ASP A 367 8.03 3.27 10.26
N GLY A 368 7.99 4.25 11.18
CA GLY A 368 8.20 5.66 10.89
C GLY A 368 6.93 6.39 10.44
N TRP A 369 5.79 5.71 10.31
CA TRP A 369 4.51 6.32 9.99
C TRP A 369 3.83 6.93 11.21
N THR A 370 2.99 7.92 10.97
CA THR A 370 2.10 8.50 11.98
C THR A 370 0.68 8.20 11.56
N VAL A 371 -0.09 7.55 12.45
CA VAL A 371 -1.52 7.37 12.27
C VAL A 371 -2.26 8.46 13.03
N VAL A 372 -3.26 9.06 12.38
CA VAL A 372 -4.06 10.15 12.92
C VAL A 372 -5.53 9.81 12.73
N VAL A 373 -6.30 9.82 13.81
CA VAL A 373 -7.76 9.62 13.79
C VAL A 373 -8.42 10.92 14.19
N MET A 374 -9.27 11.47 13.32
CA MET A 374 -9.95 12.75 13.54
C MET A 374 -11.40 12.69 13.04
N ASP A 375 -12.25 13.61 13.51
CA ASP A 375 -13.63 13.73 13.02
C ASP A 375 -13.68 13.83 11.49
N SER A 376 -14.70 13.21 10.89
CA SER A 376 -15.07 13.51 9.52
C SER A 376 -15.79 14.86 9.49
N VAL A 377 -15.33 15.78 8.64
CA VAL A 377 -16.00 17.07 8.42
C VAL A 377 -17.03 16.90 7.32
N ASP A 378 -18.30 17.12 7.65
CA ASP A 378 -19.38 17.17 6.68
C ASP A 378 -19.34 18.52 5.95
N GLY A 379 -18.78 18.49 4.74
CA GLY A 379 -18.46 19.71 4.01
C GLY A 379 -17.68 19.44 2.73
N ARG A 380 -17.39 20.51 2.00
CA ARG A 380 -16.50 20.49 0.83
C ARG A 380 -15.28 21.36 1.12
N ASP A 381 -14.15 20.99 0.56
CA ASP A 381 -12.96 21.84 0.59
C ASP A 381 -13.20 23.12 -0.22
N MET A 382 -12.39 24.15 0.04
CA MET A 382 -12.54 25.45 -0.61
C MET A 382 -12.20 25.41 -2.11
N GLU A 383 -11.36 24.47 -2.58
CA GLU A 383 -11.02 24.35 -4.01
C GLU A 383 -12.23 23.85 -4.82
N SER A 384 -12.99 22.91 -4.27
CA SER A 384 -14.21 22.37 -4.90
C SER A 384 -15.43 23.27 -4.75
N ALA A 385 -15.34 24.34 -3.95
CA ALA A 385 -16.38 25.35 -3.80
C ALA A 385 -16.31 26.43 -4.91
N LYS A 386 -17.45 26.94 -5.37
CA LYS A 386 -17.47 28.08 -6.31
C LYS A 386 -17.02 29.34 -5.56
N GLN A 387 -16.07 30.10 -6.08
CA GLN A 387 -15.53 31.33 -5.45
C GLN A 387 -16.61 32.33 -4.98
N SER A 388 -17.73 32.43 -5.70
CA SER A 388 -18.85 33.32 -5.36
C SER A 388 -19.70 32.87 -4.16
N SER A 389 -19.29 31.82 -3.43
CA SER A 389 -20.07 31.20 -2.34
C SER A 389 -19.36 31.13 -1.00
N LEU A 390 -18.21 31.81 -0.84
CA LEU A 390 -17.48 31.83 0.42
C LEU A 390 -18.13 32.81 1.42
N PRO A 391 -18.65 32.32 2.56
CA PRO A 391 -19.23 33.18 3.57
C PRO A 391 -18.13 33.95 4.31
N GLU A 392 -18.39 35.20 4.66
CA GLU A 392 -17.46 36.07 5.40
C GLU A 392 -16.98 35.42 6.71
N SER A 393 -17.88 34.70 7.39
CA SER A 393 -17.58 33.92 8.58
C SER A 393 -16.51 32.84 8.38
N ALA A 394 -16.39 32.25 7.18
CA ALA A 394 -15.33 31.29 6.89
C ALA A 394 -13.96 31.97 6.79
N LEU A 395 -13.89 33.19 6.24
CA LEU A 395 -12.66 33.98 6.20
C LEU A 395 -12.23 34.39 7.61
N GLU A 396 -13.17 34.84 8.44
CA GLU A 396 -12.93 35.13 9.86
C GLU A 396 -12.36 33.92 10.60
N ASP A 397 -12.91 32.73 10.39
CA ASP A 397 -12.42 31.51 11.03
C ASP A 397 -10.99 31.17 10.59
N ILE A 398 -10.66 31.35 9.30
CA ILE A 398 -9.30 31.13 8.78
C ILE A 398 -8.34 32.14 9.42
N GLU A 399 -8.69 33.42 9.48
CA GLU A 399 -7.88 34.44 10.13
C GLU A 399 -7.66 34.13 11.62
N ASN A 400 -8.72 33.74 12.31
CA ASN A 400 -8.66 33.34 13.72
C ASN A 400 -7.77 32.10 13.93
N ALA A 401 -7.83 31.12 13.02
CA ALA A 401 -7.00 29.93 13.07
C ALA A 401 -5.52 30.27 12.92
N ILE A 402 -5.19 31.13 11.95
CA ILE A 402 -3.82 31.59 11.71
C ILE A 402 -3.31 32.43 12.88
N HIS A 403 -4.12 33.35 13.42
CA HIS A 403 -3.76 34.14 14.60
C HIS A 403 -3.54 33.25 15.84
N ALA A 404 -4.39 32.25 16.06
CA ALA A 404 -4.24 31.31 17.17
C ALA A 404 -2.93 30.52 17.08
N LEU A 405 -2.59 30.00 15.88
CA LEU A 405 -1.32 29.32 15.65
C LEU A 405 -0.13 30.26 15.90
N HIS A 406 -0.12 31.44 15.27
CA HIS A 406 0.97 32.40 15.40
C HIS A 406 1.15 32.88 16.85
N GLY A 407 0.05 33.12 17.57
CA GLY A 407 0.07 33.51 18.98
C GLY A 407 0.66 32.44 19.89
N ALA A 408 0.58 31.17 19.50
CA ALA A 408 1.20 30.03 20.16
C ALA A 408 2.57 29.64 19.57
N GLY A 409 3.13 30.44 18.66
CA GLY A 409 4.44 30.19 18.04
C GLY A 409 4.44 29.15 16.92
N TRP A 410 3.26 28.71 16.45
CA TRP A 410 3.11 27.78 15.34
C TRP A 410 2.85 28.52 14.03
N VAL A 411 3.25 27.92 12.92
CA VAL A 411 2.89 28.31 11.56
C VAL A 411 2.27 27.09 10.88
N PHE A 412 1.22 27.29 10.10
CA PHE A 412 0.48 26.20 9.45
C PHE A 412 1.28 25.50 8.33
N GLY A 413 2.09 26.25 7.59
CA GLY A 413 3.06 25.72 6.62
C GLY A 413 2.51 25.30 5.25
N ASP A 414 1.21 24.97 5.13
CA ASP A 414 0.59 24.57 3.86
C ASP A 414 -0.83 25.15 3.70
N LEU A 415 -0.98 26.48 3.85
CA LEU A 415 -2.29 27.12 3.72
C LEU A 415 -2.68 27.24 2.24
N ARG A 416 -3.67 26.46 1.82
CA ARG A 416 -4.21 26.44 0.45
C ARG A 416 -5.65 25.96 0.44
N PRO A 417 -6.44 26.26 -0.62
CA PRO A 417 -7.86 25.91 -0.67
C PRO A 417 -8.20 24.43 -0.37
N PRO A 418 -7.42 23.41 -0.84
CA PRO A 418 -7.67 22.01 -0.50
C PRO A 418 -7.56 21.66 0.99
N ASN A 419 -6.85 22.50 1.76
CA ASN A 419 -6.60 22.29 3.19
C ASN A 419 -7.58 23.11 4.07
N ILE A 420 -8.63 23.67 3.46
CA ILE A 420 -9.66 24.45 4.14
C ILE A 420 -11.01 23.77 3.87
N MET A 421 -11.61 23.19 4.90
CA MET A 421 -12.92 22.57 4.83
C MET A 421 -13.99 23.60 5.18
N LEU A 422 -14.94 23.83 4.28
CA LEU A 422 -16.15 24.61 4.57
C LEU A 422 -17.14 23.73 5.31
N CYS A 423 -17.59 24.18 6.47
CA CYS A 423 -18.46 23.41 7.36
C CYS A 423 -19.64 24.24 7.86
N GLU A 424 -20.69 23.56 8.32
CA GLU A 424 -21.77 24.15 9.11
C GLU A 424 -21.65 23.69 10.55
N ARG A 425 -21.77 24.63 11.49
CA ARG A 425 -21.72 24.35 12.93
C ARG A 425 -23.02 24.77 13.58
N ASP A 426 -23.54 23.92 14.45
CA ASP A 426 -24.67 24.26 15.30
C ASP A 426 -24.23 25.27 16.36
N ILE A 427 -24.92 26.42 16.40
CA ILE A 427 -24.80 27.38 17.48
C ILE A 427 -26.01 27.18 18.38
N ALA A 428 -25.74 26.78 19.62
CA ALA A 428 -26.76 26.57 20.63
C ALA A 428 -27.66 27.81 20.76
N GLY A 429 -28.94 27.67 20.40
CA GLY A 429 -29.93 28.75 20.47
C GLY A 429 -29.87 29.78 19.35
N SER A 430 -29.03 29.62 18.31
CA SER A 430 -28.90 30.59 17.21
C SER A 430 -28.93 29.97 15.81
N GLY A 431 -29.20 28.66 15.69
CA GLY A 431 -29.26 27.94 14.41
C GLY A 431 -27.88 27.47 13.94
N THR A 432 -27.69 27.32 12.63
CA THR A 432 -26.42 26.90 12.04
C THR A 432 -25.61 28.10 11.53
N ARG A 433 -24.29 28.11 11.77
CA ARG A 433 -23.33 29.07 11.18
C ARG A 433 -22.43 28.33 10.22
N LYS A 434 -22.40 28.80 8.98
CA LYS A 434 -21.36 28.42 8.02
C LYS A 434 -20.01 28.95 8.47
N GLY A 435 -18.96 28.20 8.26
CA GLY A 435 -17.60 28.58 8.60
C GLY A 435 -16.57 27.71 7.91
N ALA A 436 -15.36 27.74 8.46
CA ALA A 436 -14.26 26.94 7.97
C ALA A 436 -13.49 26.26 9.11
N MET A 437 -12.84 25.16 8.75
CA MET A 437 -11.85 24.46 9.55
C MET A 437 -10.59 24.23 8.72
N LEU A 438 -9.41 24.36 9.35
CA LEU A 438 -8.16 23.96 8.74
C LEU A 438 -7.95 22.45 8.91
N VAL A 439 -7.47 21.79 7.86
CA VAL A 439 -7.13 20.36 7.84
C VAL A 439 -5.73 20.15 7.24
N ASP A 440 -5.14 18.97 7.43
CA ASP A 440 -3.78 18.66 6.95
C ASP A 440 -2.65 19.44 7.67
N PHE A 441 -2.28 18.97 8.87
CA PHE A 441 -1.25 19.56 9.72
C PHE A 441 0.15 18.94 9.52
N ASP A 442 0.41 18.29 8.38
CA ASP A 442 1.68 17.60 8.12
C ASP A 442 2.87 18.57 8.10
N TRP A 443 2.64 19.80 7.61
CA TRP A 443 3.68 20.81 7.39
C TRP A 443 3.67 21.95 8.40
N ALA A 444 2.81 21.86 9.42
CA ALA A 444 2.88 22.81 10.51
C ALA A 444 4.25 22.72 11.20
N GLY A 445 4.69 23.84 11.78
CA GLY A 445 6.01 23.92 12.40
C GLY A 445 6.09 25.09 13.36
N MET A 446 7.08 25.04 14.27
CA MET A 446 7.33 26.16 15.15
C MET A 446 8.07 27.27 14.42
N LYS A 447 7.69 28.51 14.70
CA LYS A 447 8.38 29.72 14.24
C LYS A 447 9.73 29.80 14.95
N THR A 448 10.83 29.70 14.21
CA THR A 448 12.15 30.02 14.78
C THR A 448 12.43 31.52 14.74
N SER A 449 13.40 31.98 15.53
CA SER A 449 13.86 33.37 15.59
C SER A 449 14.27 33.95 14.23
N ASN A 450 14.56 33.11 13.24
CA ASN A 450 15.02 33.50 11.91
C ASN A 450 13.92 33.40 10.84
N GLY A 451 12.65 33.16 11.23
CA GLY A 451 11.54 32.98 10.28
C GLY A 451 11.54 31.62 9.55
N ILE A 452 12.46 30.72 9.90
CA ILE A 452 12.55 29.37 9.33
C ILE A 452 11.62 28.45 10.12
N LEU A 453 10.86 27.59 9.43
CA LEU A 453 10.03 26.57 10.07
C LEU A 453 10.91 25.46 10.64
N ARG A 454 10.74 25.13 11.92
CA ARG A 454 11.21 23.85 12.47
C ARG A 454 10.08 22.84 12.36
N HIS A 455 10.24 21.92 11.41
CA HIS A 455 9.57 20.63 11.36
C HIS A 455 10.25 19.65 12.36
#